data_AF-A0A7S4RYA5-F1
#
_entry.id   AF-A0A7S4RYA5-F1
#
_cell.length_a   1.000
_cell.length_b   1.000
_cell.length_c   1.000
_cell.angle_alpha   90.00
_cell.angle_beta   90.00
_cell.angle_gamma   90.00
#
_symmetry.space_group_name_H-M   'P 1'
#
loop_
_entity.id
_entity.type
_entity.pdbx_description
1 polymer ?
#
loop_
_entity_poly.entity_id
_entity_poly.type
_entity_poly.pdbx_seq_one_letter_code
_entity_poly.pdbx_strand_id
1 'polypeptide(L)'
;MQAATSDAEQVARDKVLETKALMEQLTDMFRAADTSGDGFLSQEEFNKILSYPRVQAWMNSLGVATDNREALFDAFANDEEADAKISSSEFVNGILRLRGTSREQDLLYQMKDVRRILKHCVALRAELANSQRHLNANTVQAL
;
A
#
# COMPACT_ATOMS: atom_id res chain seq x y z
N MET A 1 -2.72 34.09 -27.40
CA MET A 1 -2.99 33.47 -26.09
C MET A 1 -4.09 32.40 -26.13
N GLN A 2 -5.05 32.41 -27.07
CA GLN A 2 -6.14 31.42 -27.11
C GLN A 2 -5.71 29.98 -27.45
N ALA A 3 -4.65 29.78 -28.25
CA ALA A 3 -4.16 28.44 -28.58
C ALA A 3 -3.56 27.68 -27.38
N ALA A 4 -2.82 28.38 -26.51
CA ALA A 4 -2.20 27.77 -25.33
C ALA A 4 -3.24 27.32 -24.28
N THR A 5 -4.39 27.99 -24.20
CA THR A 5 -5.48 27.62 -23.28
C THR A 5 -6.22 26.37 -23.78
N SER A 6 -6.47 26.28 -25.09
CA SER A 6 -7.13 25.13 -25.72
C SER A 6 -6.31 23.85 -25.60
N ASP A 7 -4.99 23.93 -25.82
CA ASP A 7 -4.10 22.76 -25.73
C ASP A 7 -3.99 22.25 -24.29
N ALA A 8 -3.91 23.15 -23.31
CA ALA A 8 -3.88 22.77 -21.89
C ALA A 8 -5.18 22.10 -21.43
N GLU A 9 -6.34 22.60 -21.87
CA GLU A 9 -7.65 22.01 -21.57
C GLU A 9 -7.83 20.63 -22.22
N GLN A 10 -7.37 20.46 -23.46
CA GLN A 10 -7.39 19.18 -24.17
C GLN A 10 -6.53 18.13 -23.43
N VAL A 11 -5.30 18.48 -23.09
CA VAL A 11 -4.37 17.61 -22.35
C VAL A 11 -4.94 17.22 -20.98
N ALA A 12 -5.57 18.16 -20.28
CA ALA A 12 -6.21 17.88 -18.99
C ALA A 12 -7.37 16.89 -19.13
N ARG A 13 -8.22 17.04 -20.16
CA ARG A 13 -9.32 16.11 -20.43
C ARG A 13 -8.82 14.71 -20.76
N ASP A 14 -7.81 14.60 -21.62
CA ASP A 14 -7.23 13.31 -22.02
C ASP A 14 -6.64 12.59 -20.80
N LYS A 15 -5.93 13.33 -19.94
CA LYS A 15 -5.38 12.80 -18.68
C LYS A 15 -6.46 12.25 -17.74
N VAL A 16 -7.59 12.96 -17.62
CA VAL A 16 -8.72 12.56 -16.78
C VAL A 16 -9.37 11.29 -17.33
N LEU A 17 -9.59 11.21 -18.64
CA LEU A 17 -10.16 10.02 -19.29
C LEU A 17 -9.26 8.79 -19.13
N GLU A 18 -7.96 8.96 -19.33
CA GLU A 18 -6.97 7.89 -19.16
C GLU A 18 -6.93 7.39 -17.71
N THR A 19 -6.99 8.31 -16.74
CA THR A 19 -7.04 7.97 -15.32
C THR A 19 -8.32 7.21 -14.97
N LYS A 20 -9.46 7.62 -15.52
CA LYS A 20 -10.74 6.95 -15.29
C LYS A 20 -10.75 5.53 -15.85
N ALA A 21 -10.27 5.34 -17.08
CA ALA A 21 -10.16 4.02 -17.71
C ALA A 21 -9.23 3.09 -16.91
N LEU A 22 -8.12 3.63 -16.39
CA LEU A 22 -7.22 2.89 -15.52
C LEU A 22 -7.91 2.47 -14.21
N MET A 23 -8.66 3.37 -13.57
CA MET A 23 -9.43 3.05 -12.36
C MET A 23 -10.45 1.93 -12.59
N GLU A 24 -11.15 1.94 -13.73
CA GLU A 24 -12.09 0.89 -14.10
C GLU A 24 -11.38 -0.46 -14.25
N GLN A 25 -10.25 -0.51 -14.98
CA GLN A 25 -9.45 -1.73 -15.13
C GLN A 25 -8.93 -2.28 -13.80
N LEU A 26 -8.44 -1.39 -12.92
CA LEU A 26 -7.97 -1.76 -11.58
C LEU A 26 -9.10 -2.33 -10.72
N THR A 27 -10.30 -1.75 -10.83
CA THR A 27 -11.49 -2.22 -10.09
C THR A 27 -11.92 -3.60 -10.59
N ASP A 28 -11.91 -3.83 -11.90
CA ASP A 28 -12.25 -5.14 -12.46
C ASP A 28 -11.22 -6.21 -12.07
N MET A 29 -9.94 -5.86 -12.05
CA MET A 29 -8.91 -6.79 -11.58
C MET A 29 -9.06 -7.10 -10.08
N PHE A 30 -9.39 -6.10 -9.27
CA PHE A 30 -9.67 -6.30 -7.84
C PHE A 30 -10.82 -7.29 -7.65
N ARG A 31 -11.93 -7.11 -8.37
CA ARG A 31 -13.08 -8.03 -8.32
C ARG A 31 -12.74 -9.44 -8.78
N ALA A 32 -11.84 -9.58 -9.75
CA ALA A 32 -11.38 -10.89 -10.20
C ALA A 32 -10.45 -11.57 -9.18
N ALA A 33 -9.78 -10.79 -8.33
CA ALA A 33 -8.87 -11.28 -7.31
C ALA A 33 -9.58 -11.61 -5.97
N ASP A 34 -10.62 -10.86 -5.61
CA ASP A 34 -11.47 -11.11 -4.44
C ASP A 34 -12.36 -12.34 -4.69
N THR A 35 -11.79 -13.52 -4.46
CA THR A 35 -12.48 -14.81 -4.62
C THR A 35 -13.40 -15.12 -3.46
N SER A 36 -13.13 -14.54 -2.29
CA SER A 36 -13.95 -14.67 -1.09
C SER A 36 -15.24 -13.85 -1.16
N GLY A 37 -15.24 -12.75 -1.93
CA GLY A 37 -16.34 -11.81 -2.06
C GLY A 37 -16.54 -10.94 -0.82
N ASP A 38 -15.51 -10.80 0.03
CA ASP A 38 -15.58 -10.01 1.26
C ASP A 38 -15.34 -8.51 1.02
N GLY A 39 -14.98 -8.12 -0.21
CA GLY A 39 -14.67 -6.75 -0.59
C GLY A 39 -13.22 -6.35 -0.31
N PHE A 40 -12.37 -7.31 0.07
CA PHE A 40 -10.97 -7.13 0.39
C PHE A 40 -10.10 -8.14 -0.37
N LEU A 41 -8.79 -7.86 -0.44
CA LEU A 41 -7.80 -8.84 -0.87
C LEU A 41 -6.99 -9.28 0.33
N SER A 42 -7.09 -10.56 0.64
CA SER A 42 -6.15 -11.24 1.53
C SER A 42 -4.78 -11.38 0.86
N GLN A 43 -3.75 -11.66 1.67
CA GLN A 43 -2.40 -11.92 1.16
C GLN A 43 -2.38 -13.12 0.19
N GLU A 44 -3.20 -14.14 0.45
CA GLU A 44 -3.31 -15.32 -0.41
C GLU A 44 -3.94 -14.97 -1.78
N GLU A 45 -5.04 -14.24 -1.78
CA GLU A 45 -5.71 -13.78 -3.01
C GLU A 45 -4.83 -12.85 -3.83
N PHE A 46 -4.11 -11.94 -3.16
CA PHE A 46 -3.15 -11.06 -3.81
C PHE A 46 -1.99 -11.83 -4.44
N ASN A 47 -1.42 -12.80 -3.72
CA ASN A 47 -0.34 -13.64 -4.25
C ASN A 47 -0.82 -14.51 -5.41
N LYS A 48 -2.06 -15.00 -5.35
CA LYS A 48 -2.68 -15.80 -6.40
C LYS A 48 -2.92 -14.96 -7.66
N ILE A 49 -3.47 -13.75 -7.55
CA ILE A 49 -3.68 -12.91 -8.74
C ILE A 49 -2.34 -12.48 -9.37
N LEU A 50 -1.33 -12.16 -8.55
CA LEU A 50 0.02 -11.84 -9.04
C LEU A 50 0.78 -13.06 -9.58
N SER A 51 0.28 -14.28 -9.43
CA SER A 51 0.88 -15.46 -10.06
C SER A 51 0.57 -15.54 -11.56
N TYR A 52 -0.49 -14.86 -12.03
CA TYR A 52 -0.87 -14.90 -13.44
C TYR A 52 0.08 -14.03 -14.29
N PRO A 53 0.74 -14.60 -15.33
CA PRO A 53 1.69 -13.85 -16.15
C PRO A 53 1.11 -12.61 -16.82
N ARG A 54 -0.18 -12.67 -17.20
CA ARG A 54 -0.89 -11.52 -17.79
C ARG A 54 -1.01 -10.35 -16.80
N VAL A 55 -1.24 -10.65 -15.53
CA VAL A 55 -1.35 -9.64 -14.47
C VAL A 55 0.02 -9.04 -14.17
N GLN A 56 1.06 -9.87 -14.08
CA GLN A 56 2.44 -9.37 -13.93
C GLN A 56 2.86 -8.46 -15.09
N ALA A 57 2.59 -8.87 -16.33
CA ALA A 57 2.89 -8.05 -17.51
C ALA A 57 2.14 -6.71 -17.49
N TRP A 58 0.87 -6.72 -17.07
CA TRP A 58 0.08 -5.51 -16.94
C TRP A 58 0.60 -4.59 -15.81
N MET A 59 0.89 -5.13 -14.63
CA MET A 59 1.49 -4.37 -13.52
C MET A 59 2.83 -3.76 -13.92
N ASN A 60 3.69 -4.52 -14.60
CA ASN A 60 4.95 -4.03 -15.14
C ASN A 60 4.74 -2.92 -16.18
N SER A 61 3.70 -3.01 -17.02
CA SER A 61 3.35 -1.93 -17.97
C SER A 61 2.92 -0.63 -17.29
N LEU A 62 2.41 -0.72 -16.05
CA LEU A 62 2.10 0.42 -15.19
C LEU A 62 3.33 0.93 -14.41
N GLY A 63 4.50 0.33 -14.61
CA GLY A 63 5.72 0.65 -13.86
C GLY A 63 5.77 0.02 -12.46
N VAL A 64 4.92 -0.98 -12.18
CA VAL A 64 4.84 -1.64 -10.88
C VAL A 64 5.58 -2.97 -10.89
N ALA A 65 6.73 -3.03 -10.20
CA ALA A 65 7.50 -4.26 -10.05
C ALA A 65 6.76 -5.25 -9.12
N THR A 66 6.71 -6.51 -9.50
CA THR A 66 5.98 -7.58 -8.79
C THR A 66 6.91 -8.66 -8.22
N ASP A 67 8.22 -8.42 -8.23
CA ASP A 67 9.26 -9.36 -7.77
C ASP A 67 9.18 -9.65 -6.27
N ASN A 68 8.85 -8.61 -5.47
CA ASN A 68 8.66 -8.74 -4.01
C ASN A 68 7.18 -8.55 -3.65
N ARG A 69 6.42 -9.64 -3.71
CA ARG A 69 4.96 -9.61 -3.49
C ARG A 69 4.57 -9.27 -2.06
N GLU A 70 5.37 -9.71 -1.07
CA GLU A 70 5.13 -9.39 0.34
C GLU A 70 5.32 -7.90 0.59
N ALA A 71 6.44 -7.32 0.15
CA ALA A 71 6.66 -5.88 0.28
C ALA A 71 5.64 -5.05 -0.51
N LEU A 72 5.19 -5.55 -1.68
CA LEU A 72 4.15 -4.90 -2.48
C LEU A 72 2.79 -4.92 -1.79
N PHE A 73 2.42 -6.05 -1.18
CA PHE A 73 1.20 -6.18 -0.37
C PHE A 73 1.25 -5.23 0.82
N ASP A 74 2.35 -5.28 1.58
CA ASP A 74 2.62 -4.37 2.68
C ASP A 74 2.58 -2.92 2.23
N ALA A 75 2.98 -2.61 1.00
CA ALA A 75 2.92 -1.26 0.45
C ALA A 75 1.51 -0.76 0.13
N PHE A 76 0.58 -1.67 -0.17
CA PHE A 76 -0.82 -1.33 -0.43
C PHE A 76 -1.66 -1.28 0.84
N ALA A 77 -1.47 -2.22 1.76
CA ALA A 77 -2.16 -2.23 3.04
C ALA A 77 -1.79 -0.98 3.86
N ASN A 78 -2.77 -0.28 4.45
CA ASN A 78 -2.47 0.80 5.41
C ASN A 78 -2.24 0.27 6.83
N ASP A 79 -2.75 -0.92 7.14
CA ASP A 79 -2.66 -1.54 8.45
C ASP A 79 -1.53 -2.57 8.50
N GLU A 80 -0.83 -2.57 9.65
CA GLU A 80 0.30 -3.46 9.93
C GLU A 80 -0.16 -4.60 10.87
N GLU A 81 -1.29 -5.22 10.55
CA GLU A 81 -1.86 -6.33 11.32
C GLU A 81 -1.57 -7.69 10.69
N ALA A 82 -1.63 -8.75 11.51
CA ALA A 82 -1.40 -10.12 11.06
C ALA A 82 -2.45 -10.61 10.05
N ASP A 83 -3.62 -9.95 10.00
CA ASP A 83 -4.68 -10.16 9.01
C ASP A 83 -4.87 -8.88 8.18
N ALA A 84 -3.77 -8.20 7.84
CA ALA A 84 -3.82 -7.03 6.97
C ALA A 84 -4.51 -7.42 5.65
N LYS A 85 -5.48 -6.60 5.26
CA LYS A 85 -6.26 -6.77 4.04
C LYS A 85 -6.19 -5.51 3.21
N ILE A 86 -6.30 -5.65 1.90
CA ILE A 86 -6.30 -4.51 0.98
C ILE A 86 -7.73 -4.28 0.49
N SER A 87 -8.32 -3.15 0.83
CA SER A 87 -9.60 -2.71 0.25
C SER A 87 -9.43 -2.25 -1.20
N SER A 88 -10.54 -2.19 -1.95
CA SER A 88 -10.51 -1.74 -3.36
C SER A 88 -9.88 -0.35 -3.54
N SER A 89 -10.16 0.58 -2.61
CA SER A 89 -9.59 1.93 -2.65
C SER A 89 -8.09 1.94 -2.35
N GLU A 90 -7.62 1.09 -1.44
CA GLU A 90 -6.20 0.92 -1.13
C GLU A 90 -5.43 0.30 -2.28
N PHE A 91 -6.02 -0.68 -2.95
CA PHE A 91 -5.45 -1.31 -4.12
C PHE A 91 -5.25 -0.30 -5.27
N VAL A 92 -6.30 0.45 -5.61
CA VAL A 92 -6.26 1.47 -6.67
C VAL A 92 -5.27 2.58 -6.31
N ASN A 93 -5.35 3.13 -5.09
CA ASN A 93 -4.45 4.19 -4.65
C ASN A 93 -2.99 3.71 -4.54
N GLY A 94 -2.79 2.46 -4.11
CA GLY A 94 -1.49 1.82 -4.05
C GLY A 94 -0.83 1.76 -5.42
N ILE A 95 -1.55 1.29 -6.43
CA ILE A 95 -1.04 1.25 -7.82
C ILE A 95 -0.81 2.66 -8.36
N LEU A 96 -1.70 3.61 -8.10
CA LEU A 96 -1.51 5.01 -8.53
C LEU A 96 -0.29 5.68 -7.87
N ARG A 97 0.05 5.31 -6.62
CA ARG A 97 1.24 5.79 -5.90
C ARG A 97 2.52 5.12 -6.39
N LEU A 98 2.45 3.83 -6.70
CA LEU A 98 3.59 3.03 -7.17
C LEU A 98 3.83 3.14 -8.67
N ARG A 99 2.88 3.70 -9.43
CA ARG A 99 3.01 4.04 -10.84
C ARG A 99 4.14 5.06 -10.98
N GLY A 100 5.29 4.61 -11.47
CA GLY A 100 6.51 5.40 -11.43
C GLY A 100 7.74 4.61 -11.84
N THR A 101 8.93 5.18 -11.66
CA THR A 101 10.17 4.41 -11.86
C THR A 101 10.37 3.43 -10.70
N SER A 102 11.00 2.28 -10.94
CA SER A 102 11.28 1.28 -9.88
C SER A 102 11.96 1.86 -8.64
N ARG A 103 12.71 2.97 -8.79
CA ARG A 103 13.33 3.72 -7.69
C ARG A 103 12.34 4.36 -6.73
N GLU A 104 11.20 4.83 -7.23
CA GLU A 104 10.15 5.43 -6.38
C GLU A 104 9.51 4.36 -5.51
N GLN A 105 9.45 3.12 -5.98
CA GLN A 105 8.96 1.98 -5.21
C GLN A 105 9.90 1.62 -4.05
N ASP A 106 11.20 1.51 -4.33
CA ASP A 106 12.21 1.24 -3.31
C ASP A 106 12.19 2.28 -2.18
N LEU A 107 12.04 3.56 -2.52
CA LEU A 107 11.89 4.63 -1.53
C LEU A 107 10.62 4.46 -0.69
N LEU A 108 9.53 4.03 -1.31
CA LEU A 108 8.24 3.82 -0.62
C LEU A 108 8.31 2.62 0.34
N TYR A 109 8.99 1.54 -0.05
CA TYR A 109 9.29 0.40 0.83
C TYR A 109 10.14 0.85 2.02
N GLN A 110 11.23 1.57 1.78
CA GLN A 110 12.09 2.09 2.86
C GLN A 110 11.34 3.02 3.81
N MET A 111 10.46 3.89 3.29
CA MET A 111 9.63 4.75 4.13
C MET A 111 8.68 3.97 5.05
N LYS A 112 8.13 2.85 4.56
CA LYS A 112 7.29 1.97 5.38
C LYS A 112 8.09 1.25 6.45
N ASP A 113 9.28 0.73 6.12
CA ASP A 113 10.17 0.13 7.10
C ASP A 113 10.55 1.11 8.21
N VAL A 114 10.89 2.36 7.85
CA VAL A 114 11.20 3.41 8.84
C VAL A 114 9.99 3.69 9.73
N ARG A 115 8.77 3.77 9.17
CA ARG A 115 7.55 3.97 9.97
C ARG A 115 7.29 2.80 10.92
N ARG A 116 7.50 1.56 10.47
CA ARG A 116 7.36 0.34 11.26
C ARG A 116 8.37 0.33 12.42
N ILE A 117 9.64 0.64 12.14
CA ILE A 117 10.68 0.76 13.18
C ILE A 117 10.29 1.82 14.21
N LEU A 118 9.83 3.00 13.78
CA LEU A 118 9.40 4.06 14.69
C LEU A 118 8.24 3.63 15.59
N LYS A 119 7.24 2.93 15.05
CA LYS A 119 6.13 2.36 15.83
C LYS A 119 6.64 1.39 16.90
N HIS A 120 7.53 0.46 16.53
CA HIS A 120 8.12 -0.48 17.48
C HIS A 120 8.95 0.22 18.57
N CYS A 121 9.72 1.26 18.22
CA CYS A 121 10.44 2.08 19.20
C CYS A 121 9.50 2.76 20.20
N VAL A 122 8.35 3.26 19.75
CA VAL A 122 7.34 3.87 20.63
C VAL A 122 6.72 2.83 21.57
N ALA A 123 6.38 1.65 21.05
CA ALA A 123 5.82 0.55 21.83
C ALA A 123 6.79 0.06 22.91
N LEU A 124 8.05 -0.22 22.53
CA LEU A 124 9.11 -0.61 23.46
C LEU A 124 9.32 0.43 24.56
N ARG A 125 9.29 1.72 24.22
CA ARG A 125 9.41 2.80 25.21
C ARG A 125 8.25 2.79 26.21
N ALA A 126 7.02 2.51 25.76
CA ALA A 126 5.85 2.42 26.63
C ALA A 126 5.95 1.22 27.59
N GLU A 127 6.38 0.06 27.10
CA GLU A 127 6.60 -1.13 27.93
C GLU A 127 7.70 -0.94 28.96
N LEU A 128 8.80 -0.28 28.58
CA LEU A 128 9.89 0.04 29.49
C LEU A 128 9.44 0.99 30.61
N ALA A 129 8.65 2.01 30.27
CA ALA A 129 8.06 2.94 31.23
C ALA A 129 7.09 2.24 32.19
N ASN A 130 6.27 1.31 31.69
CA ASN A 130 5.37 0.51 32.54
C ASN A 130 6.18 -0.40 33.48
N SER A 131 7.21 -1.08 32.98
CA SER A 131 8.09 -1.94 33.79
C SER A 131 8.79 -1.16 34.90
N GLN A 132 9.27 0.05 34.61
CA GLN A 132 9.86 0.95 35.62
C GLN A 132 8.86 1.41 36.68
N ARG A 133 7.60 1.68 36.31
CA ARG A 133 6.54 2.00 37.27
C ARG A 133 6.25 0.82 38.20
N HIS A 134 6.18 -0.40 37.67
CA HIS A 134 5.96 -1.60 38.48
C HIS A 134 7.12 -1.87 39.45
N LEU A 135 8.36 -1.70 39.00
CA LEU A 135 9.53 -1.83 39.87
C LEU A 135 9.49 -0.81 41.02
N ASN A 136 9.24 0.47 40.70
CA ASN A 136 9.20 1.54 41.71
C ASN A 136 8.03 1.39 42.70
N ALA A 137 6.88 0.88 42.26
CA ALA A 137 5.74 0.61 43.15
C ALA A 137 6.04 -0.51 44.15
N ASN A 138 6.75 -1.56 43.70
CA ASN A 138 7.13 -2.68 44.56
C ASN A 138 8.22 -2.32 45.58
N THR A 139 9.18 -1.43 45.23
CA THR A 139 10.20 -0.97 46.18
C THR A 139 9.63 -0.08 47.29
N VAL A 140 8.57 0.68 47.02
CA VAL A 140 7.90 1.53 48.01
C VAL A 140 7.02 0.73 48.97
N GLN A 141 6.46 -0.41 48.54
CA GLN A 141 5.67 -1.30 49.42
C GLN A 141 6.52 -2.19 50.33
N ALA A 142 7.83 -2.32 50.07
CA ALA A 142 8.74 -3.17 50.84
C ALA A 142 9.50 -2.43 51.95
N LEU A 143 9.24 -1.13 52.14
CA LEU A 143 9.78 -0.26 53.20
C LEU A 143 8.68 0.13 54.18
#